data_AF-A0A9Y4K8G1-F1
#
_entry.id   AF-A0A9Y4K8G1-F1
#
_cell.length_a   1.000
_cell.length_b   1.000
_cell.length_c   1.000
_cell.angle_alpha   90.00
_cell.angle_beta   90.00
_cell.angle_gamma   90.00
#
_symmetry.space_group_name_H-M   'P 1'
#
loop_
_entity.id
_entity.type
_entity.pdbx_description
1 polymer ?
#
loop_
_entity_poly.entity_id
_entity_poly.type
_entity_poly.pdbx_seq_one_letter_code
_entity_poly.pdbx_strand_id
1 'polypeptide(L)'
;MIPVSLLVFVMAGWCAVYLADTLLRSSVTHRISYESWLASRGLMLSPFHLRWQTTMFNRLFAYCARINPRALYLWFNSGLMFGIVAMVGSVVLLIKTLQQTFAQMTTDNPRIGGQQALQVVVPGVNLPTSQLAYFFIALLLSGIIHELGHAVAALREQVRVNGFGMFVFVVYPGAFVDLFTTHLNLISPAQQLRIFCAGVWHNFVLCVAALAFLFLLPLFLFPMYSTGGGALVTEVVQGSAADGPRGLSVGDIVTGLEDCPVRGVEDWTSCLSHLSHTPQTGYCVPVASLQPSWAHGR
;
A
#
# COMPACT_ATOMS: atom_id res chain seq x y z
N MET A 1 -18.35 1.49 -0.08
CA MET A 1 -18.91 2.79 0.34
C MET A 1 -18.42 3.12 1.75
N ILE A 2 -17.96 4.35 2.01
CA ILE A 2 -17.58 4.78 3.36
C ILE A 2 -18.88 4.94 4.17
N PRO A 3 -19.02 4.31 5.35
CA PRO A 3 -20.21 4.48 6.17
C PRO A 3 -20.32 5.92 6.67
N VAL A 4 -21.50 6.53 6.54
CA VAL A 4 -21.78 7.92 6.98
C VAL A 4 -21.43 8.11 8.45
N SER A 5 -21.63 7.08 9.27
CA SER A 5 -21.26 7.08 10.69
C SER A 5 -19.77 7.34 10.91
N LEU A 6 -18.89 6.78 10.08
CA LEU A 6 -17.44 7.02 10.17
C LEU A 6 -17.10 8.47 9.83
N LEU A 7 -17.71 9.03 8.78
CA LEU A 7 -17.51 10.43 8.40
C LEU A 7 -17.96 11.37 9.52
N VAL A 8 -19.16 11.15 10.07
CA VAL A 8 -19.69 11.95 11.18
C VAL A 8 -18.78 11.86 12.39
N PHE A 9 -18.29 10.68 12.74
CA PHE A 9 -17.38 10.48 13.87
C PHE A 9 -16.05 11.22 13.68
N VAL A 10 -15.44 11.13 12.49
CA VAL A 10 -14.19 11.84 12.17
C VAL A 10 -14.39 13.36 12.25
N MET A 11 -15.44 13.88 11.62
CA MET A 11 -15.72 15.31 11.62
C MET A 11 -16.05 15.84 13.02
N ALA A 12 -16.86 15.11 13.79
CA ALA A 12 -17.15 15.45 15.18
C ALA A 12 -15.89 15.44 16.05
N GLY A 13 -14.99 14.46 15.84
CA GLY A 13 -13.68 14.40 16.49
C GLY A 13 -12.83 15.64 16.20
N TRP A 14 -12.72 16.05 14.93
CA TRP A 14 -11.99 17.27 14.57
C TRP A 14 -12.61 18.53 15.14
N CYS A 15 -13.95 18.64 15.10
CA CYS A 15 -14.66 19.76 15.72
C CYS A 15 -14.40 19.82 17.23
N ALA A 16 -14.40 18.68 17.93
CA ALA A 16 -14.10 18.62 19.36
C ALA A 16 -12.66 19.03 19.66
N VAL A 17 -11.68 18.57 18.87
CA VAL A 17 -10.27 18.95 19.01
C VAL A 17 -10.08 20.45 18.76
N TYR A 18 -10.69 20.99 17.70
CA TYR A 18 -10.60 22.41 17.37
C TYR A 18 -11.29 23.30 18.41
N LEU A 19 -12.45 22.87 18.92
CA LEU A 19 -13.14 23.56 20.01
C LEU A 19 -12.27 23.57 21.27
N ALA A 20 -11.66 22.44 21.62
CA ALA A 20 -10.75 22.35 22.77
C ALA A 20 -9.53 23.26 22.62
N ASP A 21 -8.87 23.28 21.45
CA ASP A 21 -7.75 24.20 21.16
C ASP A 21 -8.19 25.67 21.28
N THR A 22 -9.36 26.00 20.73
CA THR A 22 -9.92 27.37 20.80
C THR A 22 -10.25 27.78 22.25
N LEU A 23 -10.84 26.88 23.04
CA LEU A 23 -11.15 27.12 24.46
C LEU A 23 -9.88 27.30 25.29
N LEU A 24 -8.85 26.49 25.06
CA LEU A 24 -7.57 26.61 25.76
C LEU A 24 -6.81 27.89 25.39
N ARG A 25 -6.88 28.32 24.12
CA ARG A 25 -6.27 29.58 23.66
C ARG A 25 -7.01 30.82 24.15
N SER A 26 -8.34 30.75 24.30
CA SER A 26 -9.16 31.86 24.80
C SER A 26 -9.14 31.99 26.32
N SER A 27 -8.77 30.94 27.06
CA SER A 27 -8.66 30.97 28.52
C SER A 27 -7.51 31.85 28.99
N VAL A 28 -7.80 32.88 29.79
CA VAL A 28 -6.80 33.80 30.35
C VAL A 28 -5.75 33.06 31.21
N THR A 29 -6.18 32.04 31.95
CA THR A 29 -5.33 31.29 32.89
C THR A 29 -4.42 30.29 32.18
N HIS A 30 -4.95 29.59 31.16
CA HIS A 30 -4.25 28.45 30.55
C HIS A 30 -3.54 28.76 29.24
N ARG A 31 -3.84 29.90 28.57
CA ARG A 31 -3.28 30.25 27.26
C ARG A 31 -1.76 30.15 27.21
N ILE A 32 -1.06 30.80 28.13
CA ILE A 32 0.42 30.86 28.11
C ILE A 32 1.02 29.47 28.33
N SER A 33 0.46 28.68 29.25
CA SER A 33 0.90 27.31 29.51
C SER A 33 0.64 26.39 28.31
N TYR A 34 -0.54 26.52 27.68
CA TYR A 34 -0.91 25.72 26.53
C TYR A 34 -0.08 26.06 25.28
N GLU A 35 0.13 27.35 24.97
CA GLU A 35 0.95 27.79 23.84
C GLU A 35 2.41 27.41 24.02
N SER A 36 2.96 27.57 25.22
CA SER A 36 4.32 27.11 25.51
C SER A 36 4.44 25.59 25.45
N TRP A 37 3.43 24.83 25.89
CA TRP A 37 3.39 23.38 25.74
C TRP A 37 3.36 22.95 24.28
N LEU A 38 2.50 23.56 23.45
CA LEU A 38 2.44 23.30 22.01
C LEU A 38 3.77 23.62 21.33
N ALA A 39 4.36 24.79 21.62
CA ALA A 39 5.64 25.21 21.07
C ALA A 39 6.79 24.27 21.51
N SER A 40 6.81 23.85 22.78
CA SER A 40 7.83 22.93 23.30
C SER A 40 7.81 21.56 22.62
N ARG A 41 6.64 21.11 22.15
CA ARG A 41 6.46 19.85 21.42
C ARG A 41 6.49 20.00 19.90
N GLY A 42 6.62 21.23 19.39
CA GLY A 42 6.56 21.52 17.95
C GLY A 42 5.20 21.19 17.32
N LEU A 43 4.12 21.28 18.10
CA LEU A 43 2.76 21.01 17.64
C LEU A 43 2.08 22.30 17.19
N MET A 44 1.46 22.25 16.01
CA MET A 44 0.66 23.33 15.46
C MET A 44 -0.70 22.76 15.03
N LEU A 45 -1.75 23.22 15.70
CA LEU A 45 -3.13 22.88 15.38
C LEU A 45 -3.74 23.96 14.50
N SER A 46 -4.44 23.52 13.46
CA SER A 46 -5.24 24.34 12.55
C SER A 46 -6.53 23.57 12.22
N PRO A 47 -7.58 24.24 11.71
CA PRO A 47 -8.83 23.55 11.37
C PRO A 47 -8.58 22.34 10.47
N PHE A 48 -9.00 21.15 10.92
CA PHE A 48 -8.82 19.86 10.22
C PHE A 48 -7.37 19.47 9.91
N HIS A 49 -6.39 20.11 10.57
CA HIS A 49 -4.99 19.92 10.24
C HIS A 49 -4.11 20.01 11.49
N LEU A 50 -3.50 18.88 11.84
CA LEU A 50 -2.54 18.78 12.93
C LEU A 50 -1.15 18.62 12.34
N ARG A 51 -0.21 19.49 12.72
CA ARG A 51 1.18 19.44 12.30
C ARG A 51 2.08 19.22 13.50
N TRP A 52 3.04 18.32 13.37
CA TRP A 52 4.07 18.04 14.35
C TRP A 52 5.45 18.19 13.70
N GLN A 53 6.33 19.00 14.29
CA GLN A 53 7.69 19.21 13.81
C GLN A 53 8.70 18.84 14.89
N THR A 54 9.77 18.16 14.49
CA THR A 54 10.83 17.69 15.37
C THR A 54 12.20 17.78 14.71
N THR A 55 13.23 18.07 15.50
CA THR A 55 14.63 18.11 15.04
C THR A 55 15.39 16.83 15.40
N MET A 56 14.71 15.87 16.05
CA MET A 56 15.32 14.63 16.55
C MET A 56 16.03 13.84 15.44
N PHE A 57 15.45 13.79 14.24
CA PHE A 57 16.00 13.04 13.11
C PHE A 57 17.13 13.76 12.38
N ASN A 58 17.37 15.06 12.65
CA ASN A 58 18.41 15.82 11.96
C ASN A 58 19.81 15.21 12.14
N ARG A 59 20.09 14.63 13.32
CA ARG A 59 21.35 13.93 13.58
C ARG A 59 21.48 12.66 12.76
N LEU A 60 20.39 11.90 12.61
CA LEU A 60 20.35 10.70 11.78
C LEU A 60 20.59 11.06 10.31
N PHE A 61 19.92 12.10 9.81
CA PHE A 61 20.11 12.55 8.42
C PHE A 61 21.54 13.00 8.17
N ALA A 62 22.13 13.76 9.10
CA ALA A 62 23.52 14.20 9.02
C ALA A 62 24.51 13.03 9.11
N TYR A 63 24.19 11.98 9.87
CA TYR A 63 24.96 10.75 9.86
C TYR A 63 24.86 10.06 8.49
N CYS A 64 23.65 9.80 8.00
CA CYS A 64 23.41 9.16 6.70
C CYS A 64 24.11 9.91 5.55
N ALA A 65 24.06 11.24 5.54
CA ALA A 65 24.71 12.08 4.52
C ALA A 65 26.25 11.99 4.53
N ARG A 66 26.87 11.49 5.63
CA ARG A 66 28.32 11.39 5.79
C ARG A 66 28.89 9.97 5.61
N ILE A 67 28.05 8.93 5.58
CA ILE A 67 28.51 7.52 5.54
C ILE A 67 29.48 7.28 4.38
N ASN A 68 29.09 7.64 3.16
CA ASN A 68 29.96 7.53 1.99
C ASN A 68 29.58 8.57 0.92
N PRO A 69 30.32 9.69 0.81
CA PRO A 69 29.93 10.79 -0.07
C PRO A 69 30.00 10.41 -1.56
N ARG A 70 30.88 9.49 -1.95
CA ARG A 70 30.99 9.02 -3.34
C ARG A 70 29.81 8.13 -3.73
N ALA A 71 29.48 7.16 -2.86
CA ALA A 71 28.33 6.29 -3.09
C ALA A 71 27.01 7.08 -3.10
N LEU A 72 26.84 8.04 -2.17
CA LEU A 72 25.68 8.92 -2.14
C LEU A 72 25.58 9.81 -3.39
N TYR A 73 26.71 10.32 -3.88
CA TYR A 73 26.70 11.10 -5.13
C TYR A 73 26.22 10.26 -6.31
N LEU A 74 26.70 9.02 -6.45
CA LEU A 74 26.25 8.12 -7.50
C LEU A 74 24.76 7.76 -7.33
N TRP A 75 24.34 7.49 -6.10
CA TRP A 75 22.94 7.19 -5.74
C TRP A 75 21.96 8.32 -6.09
N PHE A 76 22.30 9.57 -5.76
CA PHE A 76 21.43 10.70 -6.10
C PHE A 76 21.52 11.09 -7.57
N ASN A 77 22.64 10.82 -8.25
CA ASN A 77 22.72 10.97 -9.70
C ASN A 77 21.87 9.92 -10.44
N SER A 78 21.83 8.67 -9.99
CA SER A 78 20.92 7.68 -10.57
C SER A 78 19.47 8.08 -10.32
N GLY A 79 19.15 8.59 -9.13
CA GLY A 79 17.84 9.16 -8.81
C GLY A 79 17.46 10.35 -9.70
N LEU A 80 18.41 11.22 -10.03
CA LEU A 80 18.21 12.32 -10.97
C LEU A 80 17.89 11.83 -12.39
N MET A 81 18.69 10.89 -12.92
CA MET A 81 18.44 10.32 -14.25
C MET A 81 17.08 9.60 -14.31
N PHE A 82 16.78 8.80 -13.29
CA PHE A 82 15.49 8.15 -13.14
C PHE A 82 14.35 9.18 -13.07
N GLY A 83 14.51 10.25 -12.27
CA GLY A 83 13.51 11.30 -12.14
C GLY A 83 13.19 12.01 -13.46
N ILE A 84 14.21 12.30 -14.27
CA ILE A 84 14.02 12.90 -15.60
C ILE A 84 13.25 11.95 -16.52
N VAL A 85 13.65 10.67 -16.58
CA VAL A 85 12.97 9.66 -17.40
C VAL A 85 11.53 9.44 -16.93
N ALA A 86 11.32 9.33 -15.62
CA ALA A 86 10.01 9.16 -15.01
C ALA A 86 9.10 10.38 -15.23
N MET A 87 9.65 11.60 -15.24
CA MET A 87 8.91 12.81 -15.56
C MET A 87 8.38 12.75 -17.00
N VAL A 88 9.24 12.44 -17.98
CA VAL A 88 8.80 12.28 -19.39
C VAL A 88 7.77 11.15 -19.50
N GLY A 89 8.01 10.01 -18.84
CA GLY A 89 7.06 8.90 -18.79
C GLY A 89 5.70 9.29 -18.19
N SER A 90 5.69 10.10 -17.13
CA SER A 90 4.46 10.58 -16.48
C SER A 90 3.64 11.48 -17.41
N VAL A 91 4.28 12.35 -18.19
CA VAL A 91 3.61 13.20 -19.18
C VAL A 91 2.99 12.34 -20.28
N VAL A 92 3.72 11.36 -20.81
CA VAL A 92 3.21 10.42 -21.82
C VAL A 92 2.03 9.62 -21.29
N LEU A 93 2.12 9.10 -20.06
CA LEU A 93 1.04 8.37 -19.40
C LEU A 93 -0.19 9.27 -19.21
N LEU A 94 0.01 10.51 -18.76
CA LEU A 94 -1.09 11.47 -18.56
C LEU A 94 -1.81 11.79 -19.89
N ILE A 95 -1.05 11.98 -20.97
CA ILE A 95 -1.62 12.19 -22.32
C ILE A 95 -2.43 10.97 -22.75
N LYS A 96 -1.91 9.75 -22.56
CA LYS A 96 -2.65 8.52 -22.87
C LYS A 96 -3.92 8.38 -22.05
N THR A 97 -3.85 8.64 -20.74
CA THR A 97 -5.04 8.62 -19.87
C THR A 97 -6.06 9.65 -20.34
N LEU A 98 -5.64 10.87 -20.68
CA LEU A 98 -6.53 11.91 -21.21
C LEU A 98 -7.22 11.47 -22.51
N GLN A 99 -6.45 10.88 -23.45
CA GLN A 99 -6.99 10.33 -24.70
C GLN A 99 -8.01 9.21 -24.44
N GLN A 100 -7.69 8.30 -23.52
CA GLN A 100 -8.59 7.21 -23.12
C GLN A 100 -9.88 7.75 -22.51
N THR A 101 -9.80 8.73 -21.61
CA THR A 101 -10.97 9.37 -20.99
C THR A 101 -11.84 10.07 -22.05
N PHE A 102 -11.23 10.76 -23.00
CA PHE A 102 -11.98 11.42 -24.08
C PHE A 102 -12.66 10.40 -25.02
N ALA A 103 -11.96 9.33 -25.38
CA ALA A 103 -12.52 8.25 -26.20
C ALA A 103 -13.69 7.53 -25.50
N GLN A 104 -13.59 7.31 -24.19
CA GLN A 104 -14.67 6.77 -23.36
C GLN A 104 -15.90 7.68 -23.33
N MET A 105 -15.72 9.01 -23.27
CA MET A 105 -16.83 9.96 -23.32
C MET A 105 -17.50 10.05 -24.70
N THR A 106 -16.79 9.71 -25.77
CA THR A 106 -17.28 9.86 -27.16
C THR A 106 -17.91 8.58 -27.72
N THR A 107 -17.70 7.42 -27.08
CA THR A 107 -18.13 6.12 -27.60
C THR A 107 -19.05 5.40 -26.61
N ASP A 108 -20.29 5.12 -26.99
CA ASP A 108 -21.28 4.34 -26.20
C ASP A 108 -20.93 2.84 -26.04
N ASN A 109 -19.68 2.44 -26.29
CA ASN A 109 -19.24 1.05 -26.20
C ASN A 109 -18.65 0.74 -24.81
N PRO A 110 -19.35 -0.01 -23.94
CA PRO A 110 -18.92 -0.28 -22.56
C PRO A 110 -17.69 -1.20 -22.44
N ARG A 111 -17.17 -1.73 -23.55
CA ARG A 111 -16.02 -2.65 -23.57
C ARG A 111 -14.65 -1.95 -23.52
N ILE A 112 -14.60 -0.63 -23.65
CA ILE A 112 -13.34 0.16 -23.62
C ILE A 112 -13.03 0.66 -22.18
N GLY A 113 -13.87 0.36 -21.19
CA GLY A 113 -13.74 0.81 -19.81
C GLY A 113 -12.67 0.13 -18.95
N GLY A 114 -12.09 -0.99 -19.39
CA GLY A 114 -11.32 -1.89 -18.53
C GLY A 114 -9.83 -1.61 -18.34
N GLN A 115 -9.23 -0.65 -19.08
CA GLN A 115 -7.78 -0.42 -19.05
C GLN A 115 -7.42 1.05 -18.87
N GLN A 116 -7.89 1.65 -17.77
CA GLN A 116 -7.30 2.91 -17.32
C GLN A 116 -5.89 2.62 -16.79
N ALA A 117 -4.88 3.17 -17.47
CA ALA A 117 -3.47 2.97 -17.09
C ALA A 117 -3.13 3.59 -15.72
N LEU A 118 -3.92 4.57 -15.27
CA LEU A 118 -3.77 5.24 -13.99
C LEU A 118 -5.15 5.37 -13.33
N GLN A 119 -5.44 4.53 -12.33
CA GLN A 119 -6.65 4.64 -11.52
C GLN A 119 -6.32 5.34 -10.20
N VAL A 120 -6.98 6.47 -9.94
CA VAL A 120 -6.84 7.17 -8.66
C VAL A 120 -7.47 6.32 -7.56
N VAL A 121 -6.71 6.00 -6.51
CA VAL A 121 -7.24 5.28 -5.35
C VAL A 121 -8.10 6.24 -4.52
N VAL A 122 -9.41 5.98 -4.51
CA VAL A 122 -10.41 6.73 -3.76
C VAL A 122 -11.00 5.81 -2.68
N PRO A 123 -10.63 6.02 -1.40
CA PRO A 123 -11.18 5.27 -0.29
C PRO A 123 -12.70 5.11 -0.33
N GLY A 124 -13.18 3.88 -0.15
CA GLY A 124 -14.60 3.53 -0.11
C GLY A 124 -15.34 3.52 -1.45
N VAL A 125 -14.69 3.93 -2.55
CA VAL A 125 -15.20 3.74 -3.92
C VAL A 125 -14.51 2.53 -4.55
N ASN A 126 -13.19 2.59 -4.74
CA ASN A 126 -12.39 1.49 -5.30
C ASN A 126 -11.50 0.78 -4.27
N LEU A 127 -11.43 1.28 -3.04
CA LEU A 127 -10.71 0.64 -1.94
C LEU A 127 -11.69 0.29 -0.79
N PRO A 128 -11.80 -0.99 -0.38
CA PRO A 128 -12.61 -1.39 0.76
C PRO A 128 -12.21 -0.68 2.05
N THR A 129 -13.18 -0.34 2.90
CA THR A 129 -12.93 0.36 4.17
C THR A 129 -12.10 -0.45 5.16
N SER A 130 -12.15 -1.79 5.09
CA SER A 130 -11.31 -2.69 5.88
C SER A 130 -9.81 -2.55 5.56
N GLN A 131 -9.47 -2.06 4.36
CA GLN A 131 -8.09 -1.89 3.91
C GLN A 131 -7.56 -0.47 4.13
N LEU A 132 -8.40 0.45 4.61
CA LEU A 132 -8.07 1.86 4.81
C LEU A 132 -6.87 2.05 5.75
N ALA A 133 -6.82 1.28 6.84
CA ALA A 133 -5.73 1.36 7.81
C ALA A 133 -4.37 0.99 7.19
N TYR A 134 -4.32 -0.11 6.44
CA TYR A 134 -3.10 -0.54 5.72
C TYR A 134 -2.67 0.51 4.69
N PHE A 135 -3.63 1.09 3.97
CA PHE A 135 -3.36 2.14 2.99
C PHE A 135 -2.75 3.39 3.64
N PHE A 136 -3.30 3.89 4.74
CA PHE A 136 -2.75 5.05 5.43
C PHE A 136 -1.39 4.79 6.09
N ILE A 137 -1.17 3.59 6.64
CA ILE A 137 0.14 3.20 7.16
C ILE A 137 1.18 3.15 6.02
N ALA A 138 0.82 2.57 4.88
CA ALA A 138 1.70 2.51 3.71
C ALA A 138 2.03 3.91 3.16
N LEU A 139 1.03 4.81 3.09
CA LEU A 139 1.22 6.20 2.69
C LEU A 139 2.15 6.94 3.65
N LEU A 140 1.94 6.79 4.97
CA LEU A 140 2.78 7.43 5.97
C LEU A 140 4.23 6.93 5.88
N LEU A 141 4.44 5.62 5.80
CA LEU A 141 5.77 5.03 5.69
C LEU A 141 6.49 5.48 4.41
N SER A 142 5.77 5.46 3.28
CA SER A 142 6.25 5.97 1.99
C SER A 142 6.62 7.45 2.10
N GLY A 143 5.75 8.28 2.69
CA GLY A 143 6.02 9.69 2.92
C GLY A 143 7.25 9.93 3.77
N ILE A 144 7.43 9.20 4.88
CA ILE A 144 8.62 9.34 5.73
C ILE A 144 9.90 9.03 4.94
N ILE A 145 9.90 7.96 4.15
CA ILE A 145 11.05 7.55 3.34
C ILE A 145 11.30 8.53 2.18
N HIS A 146 10.25 9.09 1.60
CA HIS A 146 10.31 10.14 0.58
C HIS A 146 11.03 11.38 1.10
N GLU A 147 10.57 11.90 2.23
CA GLU A 147 11.10 13.10 2.86
C GLU A 147 12.52 12.89 3.43
N LEU A 148 12.82 11.67 3.91
CA LEU A 148 14.18 11.25 4.25
C LEU A 148 15.12 11.40 3.04
N GLY A 149 14.66 10.99 1.84
CA GLY A 149 15.42 11.15 0.60
C GLY A 149 15.78 12.61 0.33
N HIS A 150 14.80 13.52 0.42
CA HIS A 150 15.02 14.96 0.30
C HIS A 150 16.00 15.50 1.35
N ALA A 151 15.83 15.11 2.61
CA ALA A 151 16.67 15.56 3.72
C ALA A 151 18.14 15.18 3.53
N VAL A 152 18.41 13.91 3.18
CA VAL A 152 19.78 13.41 2.99
C VAL A 152 20.41 14.03 1.74
N ALA A 153 19.66 14.20 0.65
CA ALA A 153 20.13 14.87 -0.55
C ALA A 153 20.48 16.35 -0.29
N ALA A 154 19.63 17.06 0.45
CA ALA A 154 19.84 18.45 0.81
C ALA A 154 21.13 18.62 1.63
N LEU A 155 21.34 17.80 2.66
CA LEU A 155 22.55 17.86 3.48
C LEU A 155 23.82 17.56 2.67
N ARG A 156 23.75 16.64 1.69
CA ARG A 156 24.88 16.37 0.77
C ARG A 156 25.20 17.60 -0.07
N GLU A 157 24.19 18.26 -0.63
CA GLU A 157 24.35 19.47 -1.45
C GLU A 157 24.57 20.74 -0.62
N GLN A 158 24.94 20.60 0.66
CA GLN A 158 25.26 21.68 1.60
C GLN A 158 24.07 22.62 1.90
N VAL A 159 22.84 22.10 1.72
CA VAL A 159 21.61 22.79 2.11
C VAL A 159 21.22 22.35 3.52
N ARG A 160 20.95 23.33 4.39
CA ARG A 160 20.57 23.09 5.78
C ARG A 160 19.14 22.56 5.87
N VAL A 161 18.96 21.52 6.69
CA VAL A 161 17.65 21.00 7.11
C VAL A 161 17.28 21.61 8.46
N ASN A 162 16.15 22.31 8.53
CA ASN A 162 15.65 22.91 9.77
C ASN A 162 15.05 21.84 10.67
N GLY A 163 14.24 20.93 10.11
CA GLY A 163 13.62 19.84 10.85
C GLY A 163 12.85 18.89 9.95
N PHE A 164 12.36 17.82 10.56
CA PHE A 164 11.41 16.89 9.98
C PHE A 164 10.05 17.08 10.64
N GLY A 165 8.97 16.85 9.92
CA GLY A 165 7.66 16.84 10.53
C GLY A 165 6.69 15.88 9.88
N MET A 166 5.60 15.66 10.59
CA MET A 166 4.46 14.90 10.14
C MET A 166 3.21 15.74 10.32
N PHE A 167 2.22 15.48 9.49
CA PHE A 167 0.93 16.13 9.59
C PHE A 167 -0.19 15.14 9.33
N VAL A 168 -1.36 15.45 9.87
CA VAL A 168 -2.60 14.75 9.55
C VAL A 168 -3.59 15.78 9.07
N PHE A 169 -4.05 15.62 7.83
CA PHE A 169 -5.08 16.44 7.22
C PHE A 169 -6.38 15.62 7.10
N VAL A 170 -7.37 15.93 7.93
CA VAL A 170 -8.63 15.17 8.11
C VAL A 170 -8.40 13.70 8.51
N VAL A 171 -7.97 12.86 7.59
CA VAL A 171 -7.59 11.45 7.83
C VAL A 171 -6.27 11.08 7.18
N TYR A 172 -5.77 11.94 6.29
CA TYR A 172 -4.59 11.69 5.48
C TYR A 172 -3.32 12.00 6.29
N PRO A 173 -2.50 10.99 6.61
CA PRO A 173 -1.21 11.21 7.22
C PRO A 173 -0.17 11.56 6.16
N GLY A 174 0.69 12.53 6.46
CA GLY A 174 1.79 12.93 5.61
C GLY A 174 3.04 13.26 6.41
N ALA A 175 4.18 13.28 5.73
CA ALA A 175 5.44 13.77 6.26
C ALA A 175 5.91 14.96 5.42
N PHE A 176 6.76 15.80 6.00
CA PHE A 176 7.47 16.85 5.28
C PHE A 176 8.87 17.05 5.88
N VAL A 177 9.83 17.45 5.06
CA VAL A 177 11.09 18.02 5.53
C VAL A 177 11.13 19.54 5.32
N ASP A 178 11.54 20.26 6.35
CA ASP A 178 11.71 21.72 6.30
C ASP A 178 13.15 22.05 5.87
N LEU A 179 13.30 22.48 4.62
CA LEU A 179 14.58 22.88 4.03
C LEU A 179 14.74 24.40 4.06
N PHE A 180 15.96 24.87 4.30
CA PHE A 180 16.25 26.29 4.31
C PHE A 180 16.26 26.87 2.89
N THR A 181 15.19 27.58 2.53
CA THR A 181 14.88 28.03 1.16
C THR A 181 15.93 28.95 0.55
N THR A 182 16.56 29.83 1.34
CA THR A 182 17.60 30.73 0.84
C THR A 182 18.83 29.96 0.36
N HIS A 183 19.27 28.93 1.09
CA HIS A 183 20.36 28.06 0.64
C HIS A 183 19.96 27.24 -0.59
N LEU A 184 18.71 26.76 -0.64
CA LEU A 184 18.18 26.02 -1.79
C LEU A 184 18.19 26.85 -3.07
N ASN A 185 17.91 28.15 -2.99
CA ASN A 185 17.90 29.05 -4.14
C ASN A 185 19.31 29.47 -4.59
N LEU A 186 20.32 29.32 -3.72
CA LEU A 186 21.71 29.69 -4.02
C LEU A 186 22.48 28.57 -4.74
N ILE A 187 22.04 27.31 -4.62
CA ILE A 187 22.70 26.17 -5.27
C ILE A 187 22.32 26.06 -6.75
N SER A 188 23.16 25.38 -7.53
CA SER A 188 22.94 25.23 -8.98
C SER A 188 21.66 24.43 -9.30
N PRO A 189 21.02 24.65 -10.47
CA PRO A 189 19.79 23.94 -10.84
C PRO A 189 19.93 22.41 -10.85
N ALA A 190 21.10 21.89 -11.22
CA ALA A 190 21.36 20.46 -11.18
C ALA A 190 21.35 19.90 -9.76
N GLN A 191 21.86 20.65 -8.77
CA GLN A 191 21.83 20.25 -7.37
C GLN A 191 20.40 20.34 -6.82
N GLN A 192 19.65 21.38 -7.17
CA GLN A 192 18.24 21.50 -6.79
C GLN A 192 17.44 20.31 -7.32
N LEU A 193 17.65 19.94 -8.59
CA LEU A 193 16.96 18.82 -9.22
C LEU A 193 17.32 17.48 -8.57
N ARG A 194 18.58 17.26 -8.15
CA ARG A 194 18.94 16.07 -7.35
C ARG A 194 18.15 16.00 -6.05
N ILE A 195 17.98 17.14 -5.35
CA ILE A 195 17.19 17.18 -4.12
C ILE A 195 15.73 16.87 -4.44
N PHE A 196 15.12 17.50 -5.44
CA PHE A 196 13.72 17.28 -5.80
C PHE A 196 13.44 15.87 -6.35
N CYS A 197 14.38 15.25 -7.05
CA CYS A 197 14.22 13.86 -7.51
C CYS A 197 14.50 12.82 -6.41
N ALA A 198 15.16 13.21 -5.31
CA ALA A 198 15.56 12.28 -4.26
C ALA A 198 14.38 11.56 -3.62
N GLY A 199 13.27 12.25 -3.33
CA GLY A 199 12.08 11.64 -2.72
C GLY A 199 11.45 10.58 -3.62
N VAL A 200 11.23 10.91 -4.90
CA VAL A 200 10.69 9.96 -5.90
C VAL A 200 11.59 8.74 -6.05
N TRP A 201 12.92 8.95 -6.08
CA TRP A 201 13.89 7.86 -6.15
C TRP A 201 13.81 6.92 -4.94
N HIS A 202 13.68 7.45 -3.72
CA HIS A 202 13.55 6.62 -2.52
C HIS A 202 12.24 5.83 -2.50
N ASN A 203 11.13 6.41 -2.98
CA ASN A 203 9.87 5.68 -3.14
C ASN A 203 9.96 4.57 -4.19
N PHE A 204 10.64 4.81 -5.30
CA PHE A 204 10.88 3.79 -6.31
C PHE A 204 11.70 2.62 -5.73
N VAL A 205 12.79 2.93 -5.02
CA VAL A 205 13.62 1.91 -4.34
C VAL A 205 12.82 1.16 -3.29
N LEU A 206 11.99 1.85 -2.51
CA LEU A 206 11.07 1.22 -1.54
C LEU A 206 10.11 0.26 -2.23
N CYS A 207 9.56 0.64 -3.38
CA CYS A 207 8.68 -0.22 -4.17
C CYS A 207 9.41 -1.48 -4.66
N VAL A 208 10.62 -1.32 -5.22
CA VAL A 208 11.45 -2.46 -5.64
C VAL A 208 11.79 -3.37 -4.46
N ALA A 209 12.14 -2.79 -3.30
CA ALA A 209 12.41 -3.56 -2.09
C ALA A 209 11.17 -4.30 -1.58
N ALA A 210 9.99 -3.67 -1.63
CA ALA A 210 8.73 -4.29 -1.24
C ALA A 210 8.34 -5.44 -2.20
N LEU A 211 8.54 -5.28 -3.50
CA LEU A 211 8.34 -6.34 -4.49
C LEU A 211 9.33 -7.49 -4.28
N ALA A 212 10.61 -7.18 -4.06
CA ALA A 212 11.61 -8.20 -3.75
C ALA A 212 11.24 -8.97 -2.47
N PHE A 213 10.82 -8.26 -1.42
CA PHE A 213 10.34 -8.89 -0.19
C PHE A 213 9.10 -9.78 -0.44
N LEU A 214 8.15 -9.33 -1.25
CA LEU A 214 6.96 -10.11 -1.63
C LEU A 214 7.34 -11.41 -2.35
N PHE A 215 8.25 -11.34 -3.33
CA PHE A 215 8.70 -12.53 -4.07
C PHE A 215 9.56 -13.47 -3.23
N LEU A 216 10.31 -12.94 -2.27
CA LEU A 216 11.11 -13.72 -1.32
C LEU A 216 10.31 -14.23 -0.12
N LEU A 217 9.04 -13.82 0.02
CA LEU A 217 8.19 -14.20 1.13
C LEU A 217 8.08 -15.73 1.34
N PRO A 218 7.93 -16.57 0.28
CA PRO A 218 7.91 -18.03 0.46
C PRO A 218 9.20 -18.57 1.09
N LEU A 219 10.36 -17.99 0.76
CA LEU A 219 11.65 -18.39 1.33
C LEU A 219 11.74 -18.01 2.81
N PHE A 220 11.30 -16.81 3.17
CA PHE A 220 11.29 -16.35 4.57
C PHE A 220 10.31 -17.14 5.44
N LEU A 221 9.20 -17.56 4.85
CA LEU A 221 8.13 -18.30 5.54
C LEU A 221 8.35 -19.81 5.54
N PHE A 222 9.31 -20.34 4.76
CA PHE A 222 9.58 -21.77 4.65
C PHE A 222 9.74 -22.52 5.99
N PRO A 223 10.36 -21.95 7.06
CA PRO A 223 10.44 -22.65 8.35
C PRO A 223 9.09 -22.85 9.05
N MET A 224 8.08 -22.03 8.72
CA MET A 224 6.75 -22.05 9.33
C MET A 224 5.66 -22.58 8.39
N TYR A 225 5.92 -22.61 7.08
CA TYR A 225 4.96 -22.98 6.06
C TYR A 225 5.57 -24.02 5.12
N SER A 226 4.94 -25.18 5.04
CA SER A 226 5.29 -26.22 4.07
C SER A 226 4.51 -26.00 2.78
N THR A 227 5.20 -26.06 1.64
CA THR A 227 4.60 -26.05 0.31
C THR A 227 4.86 -27.40 -0.37
N GLY A 228 4.06 -27.76 -1.39
CA GLY A 228 4.28 -28.99 -2.16
C GLY A 228 3.80 -30.29 -1.49
N GLY A 229 3.06 -30.20 -0.38
CA GLY A 229 2.55 -31.37 0.35
C GLY A 229 1.22 -31.94 -0.18
N GLY A 230 0.61 -31.30 -1.18
CA GLY A 230 -0.72 -31.62 -1.71
C GLY A 230 -1.65 -30.41 -1.77
N ALA A 231 -2.89 -30.61 -2.21
CA ALA A 231 -3.92 -29.58 -2.24
C ALA A 231 -4.70 -29.55 -0.92
N LEU A 232 -4.61 -28.42 -0.18
CA LEU A 232 -5.31 -28.24 1.09
C LEU A 232 -6.79 -27.88 0.86
N VAL A 233 -7.69 -28.60 1.49
CA VAL A 233 -9.13 -28.33 1.48
C VAL A 233 -9.43 -27.18 2.45
N THR A 234 -9.73 -25.99 1.91
CA THR A 234 -10.04 -24.80 2.72
C THR A 234 -11.53 -24.68 3.05
N GLU A 235 -12.39 -25.16 2.15
CA GLU A 235 -13.84 -25.09 2.28
C GLU A 235 -14.49 -26.22 1.46
N VAL A 236 -15.59 -26.77 1.97
CA VAL A 236 -16.42 -27.76 1.27
C VAL A 236 -17.84 -27.23 1.19
N VAL A 237 -18.39 -27.22 -0.02
CA VAL A 237 -19.76 -26.73 -0.25
C VAL A 237 -20.76 -27.71 0.35
N GLN A 238 -21.65 -27.21 1.20
CA GLN A 238 -22.69 -28.01 1.85
C GLN A 238 -23.63 -28.65 0.82
N GLY A 239 -23.92 -29.94 1.00
CA GLY A 239 -24.77 -30.74 0.11
C GLY A 239 -24.10 -31.15 -1.21
N SER A 240 -22.79 -30.90 -1.38
CA SER A 240 -22.04 -31.38 -2.55
C SER A 240 -21.67 -32.87 -2.42
N ALA A 241 -21.26 -33.50 -3.53
CA ALA A 241 -20.77 -34.89 -3.50
C ALA A 241 -19.49 -35.08 -2.66
N ALA A 242 -18.78 -33.98 -2.39
CA ALA A 242 -17.61 -33.96 -1.50
C ALA A 242 -18.00 -33.70 -0.04
N ASP A 243 -19.27 -33.45 0.27
CA ASP A 243 -19.78 -33.24 1.63
C ASP A 243 -20.35 -34.54 2.21
N GLY A 244 -20.30 -34.66 3.54
CA GLY A 244 -20.83 -35.80 4.30
C GLY A 244 -19.78 -36.75 4.90
N PRO A 245 -20.22 -37.86 5.52
CA PRO A 245 -19.37 -38.71 6.38
C PRO A 245 -18.22 -39.42 5.66
N ARG A 246 -18.27 -39.50 4.33
CA ARG A 246 -17.24 -40.09 3.46
C ARG A 246 -16.63 -39.06 2.50
N GLY A 247 -16.98 -37.79 2.69
CA GLY A 247 -16.49 -36.67 1.90
C GLY A 247 -15.16 -36.12 2.41
N LEU A 248 -14.80 -34.95 1.89
CA LEU A 248 -13.62 -34.19 2.32
C LEU A 248 -13.98 -33.33 3.52
N SER A 249 -13.01 -33.11 4.41
CA SER A 249 -13.11 -32.19 5.54
C SER A 249 -12.17 -31.00 5.37
N VAL A 250 -12.55 -29.86 5.93
CA VAL A 250 -11.67 -28.67 5.96
C VAL A 250 -10.41 -29.01 6.76
N GLY A 251 -9.25 -28.79 6.13
CA GLY A 251 -7.94 -29.16 6.67
C GLY A 251 -7.32 -30.42 6.06
N ASP A 252 -8.10 -31.22 5.30
CA ASP A 252 -7.55 -32.37 4.58
C ASP A 252 -6.56 -31.95 3.50
N ILE A 253 -5.50 -32.74 3.32
CA ILE A 253 -4.49 -32.51 2.27
C ILE A 253 -4.64 -33.63 1.24
N VAL A 254 -5.12 -33.27 0.05
CA VAL A 254 -5.25 -34.20 -1.06
C VAL A 254 -3.91 -34.38 -1.76
N THR A 255 -3.37 -35.59 -1.69
CA THR A 255 -2.06 -35.96 -2.22
C THR A 255 -2.12 -36.68 -3.58
N GLY A 256 -3.32 -37.11 -4.00
CA GLY A 256 -3.52 -37.81 -5.26
C GLY A 256 -5.01 -37.91 -5.65
N LEU A 257 -5.24 -38.03 -6.95
CA LEU A 257 -6.53 -38.27 -7.60
C LEU A 257 -6.40 -39.53 -8.46
N GLU A 258 -6.88 -40.68 -7.96
CA GLU A 258 -6.62 -42.00 -8.57
C GLU A 258 -5.09 -42.19 -8.79
N ASP A 259 -4.66 -42.42 -10.03
CA ASP A 259 -3.24 -42.55 -10.42
C ASP A 259 -2.52 -41.22 -10.67
N CYS A 260 -3.18 -40.07 -10.46
CA CYS A 260 -2.61 -38.74 -10.69
C CYS A 260 -2.08 -38.13 -9.37
N PRO A 261 -0.76 -38.02 -9.15
CA PRO A 261 -0.21 -37.43 -7.94
C PRO A 261 -0.46 -35.91 -7.90
N VAL A 262 -0.85 -35.39 -6.72
CA VAL A 262 -1.16 -33.98 -6.50
C VAL A 262 -0.17 -33.41 -5.49
N ARG A 263 0.69 -32.48 -5.93
CA ARG A 263 1.62 -31.76 -5.03
C ARG A 263 1.16 -30.32 -4.75
N GLY A 264 0.19 -29.82 -5.51
CA GLY A 264 -0.40 -28.49 -5.32
C GLY A 264 -1.71 -28.30 -6.07
N VAL A 265 -2.24 -27.07 -6.00
CA VAL A 265 -3.53 -26.69 -6.59
C VAL A 265 -3.52 -26.77 -8.13
N GLU A 266 -2.37 -26.48 -8.74
CA GLU A 266 -2.17 -26.58 -10.19
C GLU A 266 -2.28 -28.05 -10.65
N ASP A 267 -1.59 -28.97 -9.97
CA ASP A 267 -1.67 -30.41 -10.24
C ASP A 267 -3.10 -30.92 -10.04
N TRP A 268 -3.77 -30.52 -8.96
CA TRP A 268 -5.18 -30.86 -8.70
C TRP A 268 -6.09 -30.46 -9.87
N THR A 269 -5.95 -29.23 -10.36
CA THR A 269 -6.77 -28.71 -11.47
C THR A 269 -6.44 -29.44 -12.77
N SER A 270 -5.15 -29.68 -13.03
CA SER A 270 -4.69 -30.43 -14.20
C SER A 270 -5.21 -31.89 -14.17
N CYS A 271 -5.06 -32.59 -13.05
CA CYS A 271 -5.54 -33.96 -12.86
C CYS A 271 -7.06 -34.06 -13.06
N LEU A 272 -7.85 -33.15 -12.46
CA LEU A 272 -9.30 -33.11 -12.66
C LEU A 272 -9.67 -32.87 -14.12
N SER A 273 -8.98 -31.94 -14.78
CA SER A 273 -9.23 -31.64 -16.21
C SER A 273 -8.91 -32.84 -17.09
N HIS A 274 -7.87 -33.62 -16.75
CA HIS A 274 -7.54 -34.84 -17.48
C HIS A 274 -8.62 -35.91 -17.25
N LEU A 275 -8.99 -36.13 -15.99
CA LEU A 275 -10.01 -37.12 -15.61
C LEU A 275 -11.37 -36.83 -16.26
N SER A 276 -11.76 -35.57 -16.45
CA SER A 276 -13.03 -35.23 -17.09
C SER A 276 -13.10 -35.63 -18.56
N HIS A 277 -11.96 -35.77 -19.24
CA HIS A 277 -11.87 -36.14 -20.66
C HIS A 277 -11.54 -37.62 -20.87
N THR A 278 -10.98 -38.28 -19.86
CA THR A 278 -10.72 -39.72 -19.92
C THR A 278 -11.98 -40.53 -19.56
N PRO A 279 -12.23 -41.66 -20.23
CA PRO A 279 -13.28 -42.58 -19.82
C PRO A 279 -13.00 -43.08 -18.41
N GLN A 280 -13.93 -42.79 -17.50
CA GLN A 280 -13.83 -43.16 -16.10
C GLN A 280 -13.88 -44.68 -15.97
N THR A 281 -12.94 -45.27 -15.23
CA THR A 281 -12.92 -46.69 -14.86
C THR A 281 -13.91 -46.97 -13.72
N GLY A 282 -15.10 -46.39 -13.79
CA GLY A 282 -16.17 -46.61 -12.85
C GLY A 282 -16.95 -47.88 -13.19
N TYR A 283 -17.46 -48.55 -12.16
CA TYR A 283 -18.46 -49.60 -12.36
C TYR A 283 -19.80 -48.96 -12.73
N CYS A 284 -20.47 -49.48 -13.76
CA CYS A 284 -21.85 -49.11 -14.05
C CYS A 284 -22.73 -49.52 -12.87
N VAL A 285 -23.19 -48.54 -12.09
CA VAL A 285 -24.15 -48.77 -11.02
C VAL A 285 -25.55 -48.61 -11.60
N PRO A 286 -26.46 -49.60 -11.43
CA PRO A 286 -27.85 -49.45 -11.82
C PRO A 286 -28.45 -48.18 -11.23
N VAL A 287 -29.20 -47.41 -12.02
CA VAL A 287 -29.82 -46.15 -11.57
C VAL A 287 -30.69 -46.35 -10.33
N ALA A 288 -31.29 -47.54 -10.14
CA ALA A 288 -32.08 -47.88 -8.96
C ALA A 288 -31.25 -48.00 -7.66
N SER A 289 -29.94 -48.26 -7.76
CA SER A 289 -29.01 -48.33 -6.62
C SER A 289 -28.32 -46.99 -6.32
N LEU A 290 -28.37 -46.04 -7.25
CA LEU A 290 -28.06 -44.65 -6.96
C LEU A 290 -29.23 -44.07 -6.16
N GLN A 291 -29.26 -44.29 -4.84
CA GLN A 291 -30.13 -43.49 -3.98
C GLN A 291 -29.67 -42.05 -4.13
N PRO A 292 -30.50 -41.16 -4.71
CA PRO A 292 -30.10 -39.78 -4.78
C PRO A 292 -30.17 -39.26 -3.36
N SER A 293 -29.01 -39.03 -2.75
CA SER A 293 -28.91 -38.40 -1.44
C SER A 293 -29.27 -36.92 -1.58
N TRP A 294 -30.55 -36.63 -1.84
CA TRP A 294 -31.19 -35.33 -1.59
C TRP A 294 -31.35 -35.06 -0.08
N ALA A 295 -30.70 -35.86 0.77
CA ALA A 295 -30.78 -35.78 2.21
C ALA A 295 -29.49 -35.17 2.76
N HIS A 296 -29.29 -33.88 2.49
CA HIS A 296 -28.77 -32.87 3.44
C HIS A 296 -28.91 -31.47 2.82
N GLY A 297 -30.15 -31.15 2.46
CA GLY A 297 -30.59 -29.81 2.06
C GLY A 297 -31.94 -29.49 2.70
N ARG A 298 -31.95 -29.39 4.02
CA ARG A 298 -32.91 -28.61 4.81
C ARG A 298 -32.19 -28.05 6.03
#